data_AF-A0A2P5W0L8-F1
#
_entry.id   AF-A0A2P5W0L8-F1
#
_cell.length_a   1.000
_cell.length_b   1.000
_cell.length_c   1.000
_cell.angle_alpha   90.00
_cell.angle_beta   90.00
_cell.angle_gamma   90.00
#
_symmetry.space_group_name_H-M   'P 1'
#
loop_
_entity.id
_entity.type
_entity.pdbx_description
1 polymer ?
#
loop_
_entity_poly.entity_id
_entity_poly.type
_entity_poly.pdbx_seq_one_letter_code
_entity_poly.pdbx_strand_id
1 'polypeptide(L)'
;MHRKKDGSPMTSEAGEIMERLKEKKAEYEATASTDSSVNHEDIDNRIINEVLGPERYGRLAQMQASTIEQIAEVQRKYEELQQQLLADAAEREAAAAAREAEQSRKYDELQLQLQQMMKMFQQSQQPPS
;
A
#
# COMPACT_ATOMS: atom_id res chain seq x y z
N MET A 1 11.19 -35.24 -22.14
CA MET A 1 10.98 -34.44 -20.92
C MET A 1 12.33 -34.18 -20.27
N HIS A 2 12.61 -32.92 -19.92
CA HIS A 2 13.80 -32.58 -19.14
C HIS A 2 13.63 -33.06 -17.69
N ARG A 3 14.65 -33.73 -17.16
CA ARG A 3 14.70 -34.24 -15.79
C ARG A 3 15.93 -33.69 -15.09
N LYS A 4 15.82 -33.48 -13.79
CA LYS A 4 16.95 -33.12 -12.92
C LYS A 4 17.90 -34.31 -12.77
N LYS A 5 19.10 -34.07 -12.23
CA LYS A 5 20.13 -35.11 -12.03
C LYS A 5 19.68 -36.24 -11.09
N ASP A 6 18.75 -35.97 -10.18
CA ASP A 6 18.13 -36.92 -9.25
C ASP A 6 16.96 -37.71 -9.88
N GLY A 7 16.63 -37.49 -11.16
CA GLY A 7 15.53 -38.14 -11.86
C GLY A 7 14.16 -37.49 -11.68
N SER A 8 14.05 -36.50 -10.78
CA SER A 8 12.82 -35.72 -10.58
C SER A 8 12.47 -34.91 -11.84
N PRO A 9 11.16 -34.70 -12.14
CA PRO A 9 10.76 -33.86 -13.27
C PRO A 9 11.23 -32.41 -13.07
N MET A 10 11.69 -31.79 -14.16
CA MET A 10 12.09 -30.39 -14.17
C MET A 10 10.86 -29.49 -14.27
N THR A 11 10.91 -28.28 -13.71
CA THR A 11 9.85 -27.28 -13.93
C THR A 11 9.86 -26.83 -15.39
N SER A 12 8.71 -26.42 -15.94
CA SER A 12 8.62 -25.94 -17.32
C SER A 12 9.60 -24.79 -17.60
N GLU A 13 9.65 -23.79 -16.71
CA GLU A 13 10.59 -22.66 -16.78
C GLU A 13 12.06 -23.12 -16.86
N ALA A 14 12.46 -24.06 -16.00
CA ALA A 14 13.83 -24.54 -16.00
C ALA A 14 14.14 -25.45 -17.22
N GLY A 15 13.12 -26.11 -17.78
CA GLY A 15 13.21 -26.82 -19.05
C GLY A 15 13.41 -25.88 -20.24
N GLU A 16 12.66 -24.79 -20.32
CA GLU A 16 12.79 -23.75 -21.34
C GLU A 16 14.16 -23.06 -21.29
N ILE A 17 14.63 -22.73 -20.08
CA ILE A 17 15.99 -22.17 -19.87
C ILE A 17 17.06 -23.18 -20.35
N MET A 18 16.87 -24.47 -20.08
CA MET A 18 17.80 -25.50 -20.56
C MET A 18 17.82 -25.61 -22.08
N GLU A 19 16.68 -25.48 -22.76
CA GLU A 19 16.63 -25.47 -24.23
C GLU A 19 17.33 -24.24 -24.80
N ARG A 20 17.07 -23.06 -24.24
CA ARG A 20 17.74 -21.81 -24.64
C ARG A 20 19.26 -21.88 -24.45
N LEU A 21 19.73 -22.46 -23.34
CA LEU A 21 21.17 -22.68 -23.11
C LEU A 21 21.77 -23.61 -24.18
N LYS A 22 21.08 -24.70 -24.55
CA LYS A 22 21.54 -25.64 -25.58
C LYS A 22 21.55 -25.00 -26.97
N GLU A 23 20.52 -24.23 -27.32
CA GLU A 23 20.43 -23.51 -28.58
C GLU A 23 21.54 -22.46 -28.71
N LYS A 24 21.73 -21.64 -27.67
CA LYS A 24 22.79 -20.61 -27.65
C LYS A 24 24.18 -21.22 -27.74
N LYS A 25 24.41 -22.39 -27.12
CA LYS A 25 25.66 -23.13 -27.23
C LYS A 25 25.95 -23.57 -28.67
N ALA A 26 24.95 -24.11 -29.36
CA ALA A 26 25.11 -24.48 -30.78
C ALA A 26 25.39 -23.26 -31.67
N GLU A 27 24.78 -22.11 -31.40
CA GLU A 27 25.03 -20.85 -32.11
C GLU A 27 26.50 -20.37 -31.95
N TYR A 28 27.01 -20.37 -30.72
CA TYR A 28 28.40 -19.98 -30.46
C TYR A 28 29.43 -20.98 -30.99
N GLU A 29 29.17 -22.28 -30.92
CA GLU A 29 30.06 -23.30 -31.52
C GLU A 29 30.15 -23.16 -33.05
N ALA A 30 29.04 -22.84 -33.72
CA ALA A 30 29.02 -22.60 -35.16
C ALA A 30 29.82 -21.35 -35.57
N THR A 31 29.74 -20.28 -34.77
CA THR A 31 30.49 -19.05 -35.04
C THR A 31 31.98 -19.22 -34.73
N ALA A 32 32.34 -19.89 -33.64
CA ALA A 32 33.74 -20.18 -33.31
C ALA A 32 34.41 -21.13 -34.32
N SER A 33 33.62 -22.01 -34.96
CA SER A 33 34.09 -22.83 -36.08
C SER A 33 34.39 -22.01 -37.35
N THR A 34 33.82 -20.82 -37.49
CA THR A 34 33.99 -19.94 -38.66
C THR A 34 34.99 -18.82 -38.41
N ASP A 35 35.03 -18.32 -37.17
CA ASP A 35 35.91 -17.25 -36.73
C ASP A 35 36.84 -17.77 -35.62
N SER A 36 38.08 -18.10 -36.00
CA SER A 36 39.09 -18.64 -35.09
C SER A 36 39.53 -17.66 -33.99
N SER A 37 39.07 -16.41 -34.04
CA SER A 37 39.31 -15.42 -32.98
C SER A 37 38.40 -15.59 -31.76
N VAL A 38 37.34 -16.41 -31.87
CA VAL A 38 36.45 -16.72 -30.75
C VAL A 38 37.13 -17.74 -29.82
N ASN A 39 37.48 -17.28 -28.62
CA ASN A 39 38.15 -18.10 -27.63
C ASN A 39 37.17 -19.14 -27.05
N HIS A 40 37.42 -20.44 -27.30
CA HIS A 40 36.49 -21.53 -26.96
C HIS A 40 36.32 -21.72 -25.44
N GLU A 41 37.31 -21.30 -24.65
CA GLU A 41 37.36 -21.50 -23.19
C GLU A 41 36.39 -20.60 -22.40
N ASP A 42 35.88 -19.52 -23.01
CA ASP A 42 35.00 -18.55 -22.36
C ASP A 42 33.52 -18.61 -22.82
N ILE A 43 33.22 -19.45 -23.82
CA ILE A 43 31.89 -19.53 -24.44
C ILE A 43 30.82 -19.92 -23.42
N ASP A 44 31.08 -20.91 -22.57
CA ASP A 44 30.12 -21.37 -21.58
C ASP A 44 29.77 -20.28 -20.55
N ASN A 45 30.77 -19.52 -20.09
CA ASN A 45 30.57 -18.40 -19.15
C ASN A 45 29.75 -17.28 -19.79
N ARG A 46 29.99 -16.99 -21.08
CA ARG A 46 29.25 -16.00 -21.84
C ARG A 46 27.79 -16.40 -22.01
N ILE A 47 27.52 -17.64 -22.42
CA ILE A 47 26.17 -18.18 -22.59
C ILE A 47 25.40 -18.16 -21.27
N ILE A 48 26.04 -18.57 -20.17
CA ILE A 48 25.45 -18.53 -18.83
C ILE A 48 25.02 -17.10 -18.47
N ASN A 49 25.87 -16.10 -18.72
CA ASN A 49 25.52 -14.71 -18.40
C ASN A 49 24.41 -14.16 -19.31
N GLU A 50 24.41 -14.49 -20.60
CA GLU A 50 23.39 -14.02 -21.55
C GLU A 50 22.01 -14.67 -21.32
N VAL A 51 21.97 -15.93 -20.87
CA VAL A 51 20.73 -16.72 -20.72
C VAL A 51 20.25 -16.83 -19.28
N LEU A 52 21.09 -16.60 -18.26
CA LEU A 52 20.67 -16.62 -16.85
C LEU A 52 20.76 -15.24 -16.18
N GLY A 53 21.52 -14.29 -16.76
CA GLY A 53 21.60 -12.93 -16.24
C GLY A 53 20.22 -12.26 -16.19
N PRO A 54 19.53 -12.09 -17.34
CA PRO A 54 18.21 -11.44 -17.40
C PRO A 54 17.16 -12.06 -16.47
N GLU A 55 17.19 -13.38 -16.30
CA GLU A 55 16.26 -14.18 -15.50
C GLU A 55 16.48 -13.91 -14.01
N ARG A 56 17.75 -13.79 -13.58
CA ARG A 56 18.11 -13.43 -12.21
C ARG A 56 17.78 -11.97 -11.91
N TYR A 57 18.15 -11.06 -12.79
CA TYR A 57 17.86 -9.63 -12.61
C TYR A 57 16.37 -9.34 -12.69
N GLY A 58 15.65 -9.98 -13.61
CA GLY A 58 14.20 -9.87 -13.74
C GLY A 58 13.46 -10.35 -12.49
N ARG A 59 13.86 -11.50 -11.92
CA ARG A 59 13.27 -11.99 -10.67
C ARG A 59 13.56 -11.06 -9.49
N LEU A 60 14.78 -10.52 -9.41
CA LEU A 60 15.14 -9.54 -8.37
C LEU A 60 14.32 -8.26 -8.51
N ALA A 61 14.15 -7.75 -9.74
CA ALA A 61 13.35 -6.57 -10.03
C ALA A 61 11.86 -6.78 -9.68
N GLN A 62 11.30 -7.95 -10.01
CA GLN A 62 9.92 -8.30 -9.65
C GLN A 62 9.73 -8.35 -8.12
N MET A 63 10.66 -8.97 -7.40
CA MET A 63 10.62 -9.04 -5.94
C MET A 63 10.72 -7.64 -5.31
N GLN A 64 11.62 -6.79 -5.82
CA GLN A 64 11.74 -5.41 -5.38
C GLN A 64 10.48 -4.60 -5.65
N ALA A 65 9.90 -4.72 -6.85
CA ALA A 65 8.65 -4.05 -7.21
C ALA A 65 7.51 -4.45 -6.26
N SER A 66 7.35 -5.75 -6.00
CA SER A 66 6.34 -6.24 -5.05
C SER A 66 6.59 -5.72 -3.62
N THR A 67 7.85 -5.60 -3.21
CA THR A 67 8.18 -5.06 -1.88
C THR A 67 7.84 -3.58 -1.79
N ILE A 68 8.16 -2.80 -2.82
CA ILE A 68 7.83 -1.38 -2.90
C ILE A 68 6.32 -1.16 -2.91
N GLU A 69 5.58 -1.98 -3.66
CA GLU A 69 4.12 -1.93 -3.70
C GLU A 69 3.52 -2.19 -2.31
N GLN A 70 3.99 -3.23 -1.60
CA GLN A 70 3.55 -3.49 -0.22
C GLN A 70 3.86 -2.32 0.73
N ILE A 71 5.04 -1.69 0.60
CA ILE A 71 5.40 -0.52 1.41
C ILE A 71 4.46 0.65 1.11
N ALA A 72 4.15 0.90 -0.18
CA ALA A 72 3.26 1.98 -0.59
C ALA A 72 1.83 1.75 -0.08
N GLU A 73 1.34 0.50 -0.10
CA GLU A 73 0.04 0.17 0.48
C GLU A 73 -0.02 0.44 1.98
N VAL A 74 1.02 0.06 2.73
CA VAL A 74 1.10 0.32 4.17
C VAL A 74 1.13 1.83 4.44
N GLN A 75 1.91 2.59 3.69
CA GLN A 75 1.96 4.05 3.83
C GLN A 75 0.59 4.69 3.55
N ARG A 76 -0.10 4.26 2.48
CA ARG A 76 -1.45 4.75 2.17
C ARG A 76 -2.45 4.46 3.29
N LYS A 77 -2.47 3.24 3.80
CA LYS A 77 -3.36 2.85 4.92
C LYS A 77 -3.08 3.66 6.17
N TYR A 78 -1.82 3.96 6.45
CA TYR A 78 -1.45 4.78 7.59
C TYR A 78 -1.98 6.22 7.45
N GLU A 79 -1.85 6.81 6.27
CA GLU A 79 -2.34 8.17 6.01
C GLU A 79 -3.88 8.24 6.03
N GLU A 80 -4.56 7.23 5.49
CA GLU A 80 -6.02 7.09 5.59
C GLU A 80 -6.49 6.98 7.05
N LEU A 81 -5.79 6.17 7.86
CA LEU A 81 -6.09 6.05 9.29
C LEU A 81 -5.90 7.38 10.03
N GLN A 82 -4.87 8.16 9.71
CA GLN A 82 -4.67 9.48 10.30
C GLN A 82 -5.81 10.44 9.95
N GLN A 83 -6.26 10.44 8.70
CA GLN A 83 -7.40 11.26 8.27
C GLN A 83 -8.70 10.84 8.96
N GLN A 84 -8.93 9.53 9.10
CA GLN A 84 -10.11 9.02 9.78
C GLN A 84 -10.14 9.43 11.26
N LEU A 85 -9.02 9.29 11.97
CA LEU A 85 -8.93 9.71 13.37
C LEU A 85 -9.15 11.22 13.54
N LEU A 86 -8.64 12.03 12.61
CA LEU A 86 -8.86 13.48 12.63
C LEU A 86 -10.34 13.83 12.37
N ALA A 87 -10.97 13.17 11.40
CA ALA A 87 -12.38 13.37 11.08
C ALA A 87 -13.28 12.96 12.26
N ASP A 88 -13.04 11.78 12.84
CA ASP A 88 -13.78 11.29 14.00
C ASP A 88 -13.64 12.23 15.22
N ALA A 89 -12.45 12.78 15.44
CA ALA A 89 -12.21 13.74 16.50
C ALA A 89 -12.99 15.03 16.28
N ALA A 90 -12.95 15.58 15.06
CA ALA A 90 -13.69 16.78 14.70
C ALA A 90 -15.21 16.58 14.80
N GLU A 91 -15.72 15.42 14.39
CA GLU A 91 -17.16 15.10 14.52
C GLU A 91 -17.57 15.02 16.00
N ARG A 92 -16.76 14.37 16.84
CA ARG A 92 -17.02 14.30 18.29
C ARG A 92 -16.99 15.67 18.95
N GLU A 93 -16.04 16.51 18.59
CA GLU A 93 -15.94 17.88 19.10
C GLU A 93 -17.16 18.71 18.69
N ALA A 94 -17.54 18.66 17.41
CA ALA A 94 -18.72 19.35 16.91
C ALA A 94 -20.01 18.87 17.59
N ALA A 95 -20.15 17.55 17.79
CA ALA A 95 -21.29 16.97 18.51
C ALA A 95 -21.34 17.42 19.98
N ALA A 96 -20.19 17.50 20.65
CA ALA A 96 -20.11 18.00 22.02
C ALA A 96 -20.48 19.49 22.10
N ALA A 97 -19.92 20.32 21.22
CA ALA A 97 -20.22 21.75 21.15
C ALA A 97 -21.70 22.01 20.84
N ALA A 98 -22.32 21.22 19.95
CA ALA A 98 -23.75 21.32 19.66
C ALA A 98 -24.62 21.00 20.88
N ARG A 99 -24.27 19.95 21.63
CA ARG A 99 -24.98 19.59 22.88
C ARG A 99 -24.82 20.67 23.95
N GLU A 100 -23.63 21.23 24.10
CA GLU A 100 -23.37 22.32 25.05
C GLU A 100 -24.16 23.58 24.67
N ALA A 101 -24.15 23.97 23.38
CA ALA A 101 -24.92 25.10 22.89
C ALA A 101 -26.42 24.92 23.10
N GLU A 102 -26.95 23.70 22.91
CA GLU A 102 -28.35 23.40 23.18
C GLU A 102 -28.69 23.52 24.68
N GLN A 103 -27.81 23.03 25.57
CA GLN A 103 -28.01 23.17 27.01
C GLN A 103 -27.96 24.63 27.46
N SER A 104 -27.00 25.41 26.96
CA SER A 104 -26.89 26.83 27.27
C SER A 104 -28.14 27.59 26.84
N ARG A 105 -28.68 27.31 25.64
CA ARG A 105 -29.96 27.91 25.20
C ARG A 105 -31.12 27.58 26.13
N LYS A 106 -31.25 26.31 26.56
CA LYS A 106 -32.30 25.90 27.52
C LYS A 106 -32.15 26.62 28.85
N TYR A 107 -30.91 26.81 29.32
CA TYR A 107 -30.63 27.53 30.55
C TYR A 107 -31.01 29.02 30.45
N ASP A 108 -30.62 29.68 29.37
CA ASP A 108 -30.96 31.09 29.10
C ASP A 108 -32.48 31.29 29.03
N GLU A 109 -33.18 30.37 28.36
CA GLU A 109 -34.64 30.40 28.22
C GLU A 109 -35.35 30.22 29.58
N LEU A 110 -34.87 29.29 30.41
CA LEU A 110 -35.37 29.08 31.76
C LEU A 110 -35.13 30.31 32.65
N GLN A 111 -33.96 30.93 32.55
CA GLN A 111 -33.62 32.14 33.30
C GLN A 111 -34.58 33.28 32.94
N LEU A 112 -34.90 33.44 31.64
CA LEU A 112 -35.86 34.45 31.18
C LEU A 112 -37.26 34.20 31.72
N GLN A 113 -37.73 32.94 31.73
CA GLN A 113 -39.04 32.58 32.29
C GLN A 113 -39.13 32.91 33.79
N LEU A 114 -38.09 32.58 34.56
CA LEU A 114 -38.04 32.89 35.99
C LEU A 114 -38.07 34.40 36.23
N GLN A 115 -37.38 35.19 35.42
CA GLN A 115 -37.38 36.65 35.52
C GLN A 115 -38.79 37.23 35.26
N GLN A 116 -39.49 36.72 34.25
CA GLN A 116 -40.87 37.13 33.95
C GLN A 116 -41.82 36.80 35.11
N MET A 117 -41.69 35.60 35.68
CA MET A 117 -42.52 35.16 36.80
C MET A 117 -42.30 36.04 38.05
N MET A 118 -41.04 36.37 38.38
CA MET A 118 -40.72 37.29 39.47
C MET A 118 -41.34 38.69 39.26
N LYS A 119 -41.33 39.20 38.03
CA LYS A 119 -41.93 40.50 37.71
C LYS A 119 -43.44 40.49 37.89
N MET A 120 -44.13 39.46 37.40
CA MET A 120 -45.58 39.31 37.57
C MET A 120 -45.95 39.18 39.06
N PHE A 121 -45.17 38.41 39.82
CA PHE A 121 -45.38 38.28 41.26
C PHE A 121 -45.25 39.63 41.98
N GLN A 122 -44.22 40.43 41.70
CA GLN A 122 -44.09 41.77 42.29
C GLN A 122 -45.28 42.69 41.96
N GLN A 123 -45.79 42.66 40.73
CA GLN A 123 -46.95 43.45 40.32
C GLN A 123 -48.20 43.05 41.11
N SER A 124 -48.40 41.76 41.38
CA SER A 124 -49.54 41.28 42.18
C SER A 124 -49.48 41.67 43.67
N GLN A 125 -48.31 42.05 44.17
CA GLN A 125 -48.12 42.53 45.55
C GLN A 125 -48.29 44.06 45.68
N GLN A 126 -48.40 44.79 44.57
CA GLN A 126 -48.67 46.24 44.62
C GLN A 126 -50.17 46.48 44.89
N PRO A 127 -50.54 47.32 45.88
CA PRO A 127 -51.93 47.61 46.16
C PRO A 127 -52.57 48.37 44.98
N PRO A 128 -53.83 48.06 44.62
CA PRO A 128 -54.54 48.80 43.58
C PRO A 128 -54.69 50.27 44.00
N SER A 129 -54.43 51.18 43.07
CA SER A 129 -54.63 52.62 43.24
C SER A 129 -56.11 53.01 43.19
#